data_AF-A0A3R7WLQ7-F1
#
_entry.id   AF-A0A3R7WLQ7-F1
#
_cell.length_a   1.000
_cell.length_b   1.000
_cell.length_c   1.000
_cell.angle_alpha   90.00
_cell.angle_beta   90.00
_cell.angle_gamma   90.00
#
_symmetry.space_group_name_H-M   'P 1'
#
loop_
_entity.id
_entity.type
_entity.pdbx_description
1 polymer ?
#
loop_
_entity_poly.entity_id
_entity_poly.type
_entity_poly.pdbx_seq_one_letter_code
_entity_poly.pdbx_strand_id
1 'polypeptide(L)' 'MSVQENAKKLNDPPLGPLVDTVEVPQGTSRISCDGGGALGHPVIWLTLIVQPSGGTLAVCPYCSRQFVSK' A
#
# COMPACT_ATOMS: atom_id res chain seq x y z
N MET A 1 -22.81 -39.67 -16.88
CA MET A 1 -22.35 -38.87 -15.73
C MET A 1 -21.32 -37.86 -16.24
N SER A 2 -21.77 -36.67 -16.65
CA SER A 2 -20.87 -35.56 -17.02
C SER A 2 -21.12 -34.45 -16.03
N VAL A 3 -20.22 -34.28 -15.07
CA VAL A 3 -20.22 -33.13 -14.18
C VAL A 3 -19.67 -31.98 -14.99
N GLN A 4 -20.56 -31.10 -15.46
CA GLN A 4 -20.16 -29.88 -16.14
C GLN A 4 -19.51 -28.96 -15.10
N GLU A 5 -18.21 -28.74 -15.24
CA GLU A 5 -17.45 -27.74 -14.49
C GLU A 5 -17.90 -26.35 -14.94
N ASN A 6 -18.94 -25.84 -14.30
CA ASN A 6 -19.45 -24.50 -14.53
C ASN A 6 -18.47 -23.50 -13.89
N ALA A 7 -17.38 -23.21 -14.59
CA ALA A 7 -16.41 -22.19 -14.23
C ALA A 7 -17.11 -20.83 -14.25
N LYS A 8 -17.71 -20.46 -13.11
CA LYS A 8 -18.12 -19.10 -12.81
C LYS A 8 -16.89 -18.23 -13.04
N LYS A 9 -16.89 -17.48 -14.14
CA LYS A 9 -16.04 -16.30 -14.35
C LYS A 9 -16.33 -15.37 -13.19
N LEU A 10 -15.52 -15.45 -12.13
CA LEU A 10 -15.60 -14.49 -11.05
C LEU A 10 -15.08 -13.18 -11.67
N ASN A 11 -16.00 -12.25 -11.87
CA ASN A 11 -15.67 -10.87 -12.19
C ASN A 11 -15.11 -10.26 -10.91
N ASP A 12 -13.95 -10.75 -10.48
CA ASP A 12 -13.20 -10.12 -9.41
C ASP A 12 -12.92 -8.68 -9.87
N PRO A 13 -13.35 -7.64 -9.13
CA PRO A 13 -12.84 -6.31 -9.39
C PRO A 13 -11.31 -6.41 -9.36
N PRO A 14 -10.57 -5.65 -10.19
CA PRO A 14 -9.12 -5.67 -10.11
C PRO A 14 -8.78 -5.39 -8.65
N LEU A 15 -8.18 -6.38 -7.99
CA LEU A 15 -7.76 -6.26 -6.61
C LEU A 15 -6.72 -5.14 -6.62
N GLY A 16 -7.19 -3.91 -6.46
CA GLY A 16 -6.37 -2.80 -5.99
C GLY A 16 -5.61 -3.34 -4.79
N PRO A 17 -4.34 -2.96 -4.63
CA PRO A 17 -3.48 -3.67 -3.70
C PRO A 17 -4.19 -3.64 -2.34
N LEU A 18 -4.35 -4.82 -1.73
CA LEU A 18 -5.06 -5.04 -0.45
C LEU A 18 -4.39 -4.30 0.73
N VAL A 19 -3.41 -3.45 0.40
CA VAL A 19 -2.54 -2.71 1.29
C VAL A 19 -2.97 -1.24 1.31
N ASP A 20 -3.09 -0.72 2.52
CA ASP A 20 -3.40 0.67 2.80
C ASP A 20 -2.29 1.55 2.20
N THR A 21 -2.53 2.07 0.99
CA THR A 21 -1.56 2.84 0.20
C THR A 21 -1.93 4.31 0.23
N VAL A 22 -0.99 5.15 0.67
CA VAL A 22 -1.13 6.59 0.83
C VAL A 22 -0.25 7.28 -0.20
N GLU A 23 -0.85 8.09 -1.06
CA GLU A 23 -0.11 8.94 -2.01
C GLU A 23 0.47 10.16 -1.30
N VAL A 24 1.73 10.46 -1.57
CA VAL A 24 2.44 11.60 -0.97
C VAL A 24 2.96 12.55 -2.05
N PRO A 25 3.04 13.87 -1.76
CA PRO A 25 3.46 14.86 -2.75
C PRO A 25 4.83 14.55 -3.37
N GLN A 26 4.97 14.80 -4.66
CA GLN A 26 6.25 14.68 -5.35
C GLN A 26 7.32 15.56 -4.70
N GLY A 27 8.56 15.05 -4.64
CA GLY A 27 9.67 15.73 -3.96
C GLY A 27 9.73 15.51 -2.45
N THR A 28 8.80 14.76 -1.86
CA THR A 28 8.86 14.41 -0.44
C THR A 28 9.94 13.35 -0.19
N SER A 29 10.99 13.71 0.54
CA SER A 29 12.05 12.76 0.92
C SER A 29 11.73 11.97 2.20
N ARG A 30 10.88 12.51 3.07
CA ARG A 30 10.59 11.96 4.39
C ARG A 30 9.14 12.19 4.78
N ILE A 31 8.50 11.17 5.35
CA ILE A 31 7.12 11.23 5.87
C ILE A 31 7.09 10.81 7.32
N SER A 32 6.11 11.35 8.06
CA SER A 32 5.77 10.87 9.39
C SER A 32 4.57 9.92 9.29
N CYS A 33 4.66 8.75 9.92
CA CYS A 33 3.53 7.86 10.12
C CYS A 33 3.20 7.85 11.62
N ASP A 34 1.97 8.18 11.97
CA ASP A 34 1.42 8.20 13.33
C ASP A 34 0.57 6.95 13.64
N GLY A 35 0.44 6.05 12.67
CA GLY A 35 -0.29 4.79 12.81
C GLY A 35 -1.79 4.92 13.09
N GLY A 36 -2.40 6.10 12.92
CA GLY A 36 -3.81 6.33 13.24
C GLY A 36 -4.06 6.63 14.73
N GLY A 37 -3.05 7.11 15.46
CA GLY A 37 -3.19 7.63 16.81
C GLY A 37 -3.27 6.54 17.89
N ALA A 38 -4.37 6.52 18.67
CA ALA A 38 -4.46 5.76 19.93
C ALA A 38 -4.38 4.22 19.79
N LEU A 39 -4.71 3.67 18.63
CA LEU A 39 -4.59 2.24 18.32
C LEU A 39 -3.37 1.90 17.46
N GLY A 40 -2.56 2.91 17.11
CA GLY A 40 -1.43 2.79 16.22
C GLY A 40 -0.10 2.56 16.93
N HIS A 41 0.98 3.00 16.27
CA HIS A 41 2.33 3.08 16.82
C HIS A 41 2.71 4.54 17.09
N PRO A 42 3.70 4.82 17.96
CA PRO A 42 4.24 6.17 18.11
C PRO A 42 4.69 6.75 16.77
N VAL A 43 4.67 8.09 16.64
CA VAL A 43 5.08 8.76 15.41
C VAL A 43 6.50 8.36 15.04
N ILE A 44 6.64 7.72 13.89
CA ILE A 44 7.94 7.41 13.29
C ILE A 44 8.11 8.20 12.01
N TRP A 45 9.37 8.37 11.63
CA TRP A 45 9.71 9.01 10.38
C TRP A 45 10.33 8.00 9.42
N LEU A 46 9.75 7.90 8.22
CA LEU A 46 10.20 6.99 7.18
C LEU A 46 10.80 7.81 6.04
N THR A 47 11.92 7.34 5.50
CA THR A 47 12.55 7.91 4.32
C THR A 47 12.00 7.22 3.09
N LEU A 48 11.54 7.99 2.09
CA LEU A 48 11.07 7.42 0.85
C LEU A 48 12.26 7.03 -0.04
N ILE A 49 12.27 5.77 -0.49
CA ILE A 49 13.29 5.23 -1.37
C ILE A 49 12.83 5.33 -2.82
N VAL A 50 13.72 5.73 -3.72
CA VAL A 50 13.44 5.76 -5.16
C VAL A 50 13.33 4.32 -5.66
N GLN A 51 12.21 4.00 -6.29
CA GLN A 51 11.97 2.71 -6.90
C GLN A 51 12.49 2.69 -8.35
N PRO A 52 12.81 1.49 -8.89
CA PRO A 52 13.27 1.34 -10.28
C PRO A 52 12.29 1.87 -11.33
N SER A 53 11.01 1.95 -10.99
CA SER A 53 9.91 2.42 -11.83
C SER A 53 9.74 3.94 -11.88
N GLY A 54 10.61 4.70 -11.20
CA GLY A 54 10.62 6.17 -11.27
C GLY A 54 9.76 6.91 -10.24
N GLY A 55 9.22 6.21 -9.23
CA GLY A 55 8.54 6.81 -8.07
C GLY A 55 9.31 6.60 -6.78
N THR A 56 8.77 7.04 -5.65
CA THR A 56 9.32 6.75 -4.32
C THR A 56 8.34 5.91 -3.48
N LEU A 57 8.88 5.08 -2.59
CA LEU A 57 8.10 4.20 -1.71
C LEU A 57 8.69 4.21 -0.29
N ALA A 58 7.84 4.19 0.71
CA ALA A 58 8.19 3.79 2.07
C ALA A 58 7.11 2.88 2.64
N VAL A 59 7.48 1.90 3.46
CA VAL A 59 6.52 1.01 4.12
C VAL A 59 6.68 1.16 5.62
N CYS A 60 5.58 1.45 6.32
CA CYS A 60 5.58 1.46 7.78
C CYS A 60 5.63 0.02 8.32
N PRO A 61 6.60 -0.35 9.16
CA PRO A 61 6.73 -1.71 9.70
C PRO A 61 5.64 -2.07 10.72
N TYR A 62 4.82 -1.11 11.15
CA TYR A 62 3.80 -1.31 12.20
C TYR A 62 2.39 -1.39 11.65
N CYS A 63 1.96 -0.40 10.85
CA CYS A 63 0.62 -0.36 10.27
C CYS A 63 0.55 -1.00 8.88
N SER A 64 1.67 -1.47 8.34
CA SER A 64 1.79 -2.00 6.97
C SER A 64 1.32 -1.01 5.89
N ARG A 65 1.21 0.28 6.23
CA ARG A 65 0.87 1.36 5.30
C ARG A 65 2.01 1.57 4.32
N GLN A 66 1.68 1.68 3.04
CA GLN A 66 2.62 2.01 1.99
C GLN A 66 2.46 3.47 1.61
N PHE A 67 3.54 4.23 1.61
CA PHE A 67 3.57 5.63 1.18
C PHE A 67 4.24 5.68 -0.18
N VAL A 68 3.52 6.11 -1.20
CA VAL A 68 4.00 6.17 -2.59
C VAL A 68 3.99 7.60 -3.10
N SER A 69 5.04 7.99 -3.82
CA SER A 69 5.05 9.20 -4.63
C SER A 69 5.32 8.81 -6.07
N LYS A 70 4.47 9.25 -7.00
CA LYS A 70 4.62 9.06 -8.44
C LYS A 70 4.68 10.42 -9.10
#